data_AF-A0A1Q7YFP7-F1
#
_entry.id   AF-A0A1Q7YFP7-F1
#
_cell.length_a   1.000
_cell.length_b   1.000
_cell.length_c   1.000
_cell.angle_alpha   90.00
_cell.angle_beta   90.00
_cell.angle_gamma   90.00
#
_symmetry.space_group_name_H-M   'P 1'
#
loop_
_entity.id
_entity.type
_entity.pdbx_description
1 polymer ?
#
loop_
_entity_poly.entity_id
_entity_poly.type
_entity_poly.pdbx_seq_one_letter_code
_entity_poly.pdbx_strand_id
1 'polypeptide(L)'
;MIRPGTPRRLPWTKFTTMPHTKLQKLRSVCSVLLTSCALLLSVPAQQNQPQQSQQSDDVVRITTDVVQTDVMVFDRQGHFVDNLTRDQFELKVDGKPQSISTRDCAPLA
;
A
#
# COMPACT_ATOMS: atom_id res chain seq x y z
N MET A 1 44.40 53.12 -49.47
CA MET A 1 45.50 52.14 -49.55
C MET A 1 44.87 50.77 -49.77
N ILE A 2 45.27 50.09 -50.84
CA ILE A 2 44.98 48.68 -51.24
C ILE A 2 43.61 48.36 -51.88
N ARG A 3 43.70 47.61 -53.00
CA ARG A 3 42.79 47.33 -54.11
C ARG A 3 42.10 45.93 -53.98
N PRO A 4 41.12 45.57 -54.85
CA PRO A 4 40.19 44.45 -54.67
C PRO A 4 40.71 43.09 -55.14
N GLY A 5 40.07 41.99 -54.72
CA GLY A 5 40.35 40.63 -55.19
C GLY A 5 39.11 39.73 -55.30
N THR A 6 38.71 39.40 -56.53
CA THR A 6 37.85 38.27 -56.94
C THR A 6 38.72 37.02 -57.25
N PRO A 7 38.17 35.88 -57.71
CA PRO A 7 37.18 34.96 -57.12
C PRO A 7 37.76 33.53 -57.00
N ARG A 8 37.04 32.55 -56.43
CA ARG A 8 37.38 31.13 -56.68
C ARG A 8 36.14 30.24 -56.81
N ARG A 9 35.82 29.91 -58.06
CA ARG A 9 35.01 28.76 -58.45
C ARG A 9 35.83 27.48 -58.24
N LEU A 10 35.20 26.44 -57.71
CA LEU A 10 35.63 25.06 -57.86
C LEU A 10 34.43 24.20 -58.30
N PRO A 11 34.69 23.07 -58.97
CA PRO A 11 34.08 22.75 -60.25
C PRO A 11 32.80 21.93 -60.14
N TRP A 12 31.99 22.01 -61.20
CA TRP A 12 31.01 21.01 -61.55
C TRP A 12 31.69 19.65 -61.75
N THR A 13 31.61 18.78 -60.74
CA THR A 13 31.86 17.34 -60.92
C THR A 13 30.55 16.59 -60.84
N LYS A 14 30.24 16.02 -61.99
CA LYS A 14 29.09 15.20 -62.33
C LYS A 14 28.93 14.05 -61.32
N PHE A 15 27.81 14.01 -60.61
CA PHE A 15 27.30 12.74 -60.12
C PHE A 15 26.29 12.23 -61.12
N THR A 16 26.84 11.38 -61.98
CA THR A 16 26.23 10.43 -62.89
C THR A 16 24.88 9.95 -62.39
N THR A 17 23.84 10.27 -63.17
CA THR A 17 22.57 9.54 -63.19
C THR A 17 22.86 8.04 -63.23
N MET A 18 22.46 7.31 -62.19
CA MET A 18 22.32 5.86 -62.26
C MET A 18 20.86 5.48 -61.96
N PRO A 19 20.23 4.66 -62.81
CA PRO A 19 18.78 4.50 -62.88
C PRO A 19 18.29 3.62 -61.73
N HIS A 20 17.56 4.19 -60.77
CA HIS A 20 17.11 3.43 -59.60
C HIS A 20 15.62 3.04 -59.63
N THR A 21 15.13 2.54 -60.76
CA THR A 21 13.73 2.06 -60.88
C THR A 21 13.42 0.77 -60.09
N LYS A 22 14.41 0.11 -59.46
CA LYS A 22 14.18 -1.09 -58.60
C LYS A 22 14.10 -0.88 -57.08
N LEU A 23 14.56 0.24 -56.52
CA LEU A 23 14.51 0.49 -55.05
C LEU A 23 13.29 1.31 -54.64
N GLN A 24 12.58 1.90 -55.59
CA GLN A 24 11.30 2.55 -55.33
C GLN A 24 10.22 1.54 -54.92
N LYS A 25 10.19 0.35 -55.56
CA LYS A 25 9.23 -0.72 -55.20
C LYS A 25 9.51 -1.31 -53.82
N LEU A 26 10.78 -1.49 -53.46
CA LEU A 26 11.16 -2.08 -52.16
C LEU A 26 10.87 -1.16 -50.97
N ARG A 27 11.05 0.16 -51.15
CA ARG A 27 10.71 1.16 -50.13
C ARG A 27 9.20 1.29 -49.91
N SER A 28 8.41 1.14 -50.97
CA SER A 28 6.95 1.22 -50.89
C SER A 28 6.34 0.01 -50.18
N VAL A 29 6.87 -1.20 -50.39
CA VAL A 29 6.42 -2.41 -49.69
C VAL A 29 6.76 -2.35 -48.21
N CYS A 30 7.97 -1.89 -47.84
CA CYS A 30 8.32 -1.68 -46.45
C CYS A 30 7.41 -0.64 -45.78
N SER A 31 7.08 0.46 -46.47
CA SER A 31 6.20 1.50 -45.93
C SER A 31 4.78 0.96 -45.67
N VAL A 32 4.24 0.13 -46.57
CA VAL A 32 2.90 -0.48 -46.41
C VAL A 32 2.87 -1.53 -45.30
N LEU A 33 3.93 -2.35 -45.18
CA LEU A 33 4.07 -3.32 -44.09
C LEU A 33 4.20 -2.64 -42.72
N LEU A 34 4.96 -1.56 -42.64
CA LEU A 34 5.13 -0.77 -41.41
C LEU A 34 3.81 -0.11 -40.98
N THR A 35 3.04 0.44 -41.93
CA THR A 35 1.72 1.03 -41.61
C THR A 35 0.68 -0.02 -41.20
N SER A 36 0.72 -1.21 -41.79
CA SER A 36 -0.18 -2.32 -41.43
C SER A 36 0.11 -2.87 -40.02
N CYS A 37 1.38 -2.97 -39.64
CA CYS A 37 1.79 -3.41 -38.30
C CYS A 37 1.37 -2.40 -37.20
N ALA A 38 1.40 -1.10 -37.50
CA ALA A 38 0.99 -0.05 -36.57
C ALA A 38 -0.52 -0.06 -36.24
N LEU A 39 -1.36 -0.55 -37.16
CA LEU A 39 -2.81 -0.66 -36.95
C LEU A 39 -3.22 -1.85 -36.06
N LEU A 40 -2.33 -2.83 -35.86
CA LEU A 40 -2.59 -4.01 -35.01
C LEU A 40 -2.19 -3.81 -33.54
N LEU A 41 -1.58 -2.67 -33.19
CA LEU A 41 -1.03 -2.41 -31.85
C LEU A 41 -1.87 -1.44 -31.00
N SER A 42 -3.02 -0.96 -31.50
CA SER A 42 -3.92 -0.11 -30.71
C SER A 42 -4.76 -0.94 -29.73
N VAL A 43 -4.12 -1.44 -28.67
CA VAL A 43 -4.80 -1.95 -27.48
C VAL A 43 -5.10 -0.75 -26.57
N PRO A 44 -6.37 -0.47 -26.21
CA PRO A 44 -6.66 0.57 -25.24
C PRO A 44 -6.08 0.16 -23.88
N ALA A 45 -5.18 0.98 -23.35
CA ALA A 45 -4.69 0.81 -21.99
C ALA A 45 -5.85 1.11 -21.01
N GLN A 46 -6.52 0.06 -20.52
CA GLN A 46 -7.44 0.18 -19.40
C GLN A 46 -6.64 0.64 -18.17
N GLN A 47 -6.81 1.92 -17.84
CA GLN A 47 -6.23 2.52 -16.65
C GLN A 47 -6.85 1.82 -15.44
N ASN A 48 -6.09 0.91 -14.84
CA ASN A 48 -6.46 0.21 -13.62
C ASN A 48 -6.51 1.24 -12.49
N GLN A 49 -7.70 1.78 -12.23
CA GLN A 49 -7.93 2.62 -11.08
C GLN A 49 -7.64 1.74 -9.85
N PRO A 50 -6.76 2.17 -8.92
CA PRO A 50 -6.55 1.42 -7.69
C PRO A 50 -7.89 1.41 -6.96
N GLN A 51 -8.55 0.26 -7.02
CA GLN A 51 -9.70 -0.03 -6.20
C GLN A 51 -9.15 -0.11 -4.79
N GLN A 52 -9.25 1.01 -4.07
CA GLN A 52 -8.89 1.10 -2.67
C GLN A 52 -9.80 0.10 -1.96
N SER A 53 -9.28 -1.09 -1.70
CA SER A 53 -9.89 -2.06 -0.81
C SER A 53 -10.10 -1.31 0.49
N GLN A 54 -11.36 -0.97 0.77
CA GLN A 54 -11.80 -0.67 2.12
C GLN A 54 -11.51 -1.94 2.90
N GLN A 55 -10.32 -1.99 3.47
CA GLN A 55 -9.97 -2.92 4.51
C GLN A 55 -10.90 -2.51 5.65
N SER A 56 -12.10 -3.09 5.65
CA SER A 56 -12.98 -3.07 6.79
C SER A 56 -12.13 -3.67 7.91
N ASP A 57 -11.59 -2.81 8.77
CA ASP A 57 -10.97 -3.23 10.01
C ASP A 57 -11.95 -4.22 10.64
N ASP A 58 -11.54 -5.48 10.70
CA ASP A 58 -12.35 -6.54 11.24
C ASP A 58 -12.42 -6.31 12.75
N VAL A 59 -13.38 -5.48 13.16
CA VAL A 59 -13.55 -5.07 14.55
C VAL A 59 -14.09 -6.27 15.32
N VAL A 60 -13.18 -7.06 15.90
CA VAL A 60 -13.52 -8.10 16.85
C VAL A 60 -14.08 -7.44 18.10
N ARG A 61 -15.41 -7.40 18.23
CA ARG A 61 -16.10 -6.96 19.46
C ARG A 61 -16.01 -8.05 20.50
N ILE A 62 -15.23 -7.80 21.56
CA ILE A 62 -15.16 -8.65 22.74
C ILE A 62 -16.19 -8.14 23.75
N THR A 63 -17.21 -8.95 24.04
CA THR A 63 -18.14 -8.71 25.15
C THR A 63 -17.59 -9.41 26.39
N THR A 64 -17.43 -8.68 27.49
CA THR A 64 -17.01 -9.25 28.78
C THR A 64 -17.98 -8.80 29.84
N ASP A 65 -18.61 -9.77 30.50
CA ASP A 65 -19.48 -9.51 31.65
C ASP A 65 -18.63 -9.41 32.91
N VAL A 66 -18.82 -8.33 33.67
CA VAL A 66 -18.11 -8.10 34.92
C VAL A 66 -19.08 -8.34 36.08
N VAL A 67 -18.71 -9.24 36.97
CA VAL A 67 -19.37 -9.41 38.27
C VAL A 67 -18.52 -8.75 39.35
N GLN A 68 -19.11 -7.85 40.14
CA GLN A 68 -18.48 -7.26 41.32
C GLN A 68 -19.07 -7.90 42.56
N THR A 69 -18.20 -8.38 43.45
CA THR A 69 -18.60 -9.06 44.68
C THR A 69 -17.83 -8.48 45.85
N ASP A 70 -18.56 -7.89 46.79
CA ASP A 70 -17.99 -7.39 48.04
C ASP A 70 -18.00 -8.48 49.11
N VAL A 71 -16.88 -8.64 49.82
CA VAL A 71 -16.71 -9.66 50.87
C VAL A 71 -16.16 -9.01 52.12
N MET A 72 -16.72 -9.37 53.28
CA MET A 72 -16.25 -8.94 54.60
C MET A 72 -15.89 -10.16 55.45
N VAL A 73 -14.78 -10.07 56.18
CA VAL A 73 -14.30 -11.15 57.04
C VAL A 73 -14.46 -10.74 58.51
N PHE A 74 -15.10 -11.61 59.29
CA PHE A 74 -15.30 -11.42 60.72
C PHE A 74 -14.69 -12.59 61.50
N ASP A 75 -14.16 -12.28 62.69
CA ASP A 75 -13.69 -13.30 63.62
C ASP A 75 -14.87 -14.06 64.27
N ARG A 76 -14.57 -15.04 65.12
CA ARG A 76 -15.61 -15.81 65.83
C ARG A 76 -16.42 -14.99 66.84
N GLN A 77 -15.92 -13.83 67.24
CA GLN A 77 -16.57 -12.92 68.17
C GLN A 77 -17.41 -11.86 67.44
N GLY A 78 -17.32 -11.80 66.10
CA GLY A 78 -18.03 -10.84 65.26
C GLY A 78 -17.26 -9.54 65.00
N HIS A 79 -15.98 -9.46 65.36
CA HIS A 79 -15.15 -8.30 65.02
C HIS A 79 -14.68 -8.37 63.57
N PHE A 80 -14.66 -7.23 62.90
CA PHE A 80 -14.11 -7.11 61.56
C PHE A 80 -12.61 -7.39 61.59
N VAL A 81 -12.15 -8.29 60.71
CA VAL A 81 -10.74 -8.59 60.55
C VAL A 81 -10.17 -7.65 59.50
N ASP A 82 -9.30 -6.75 59.94
CA ASP A 82 -8.61 -5.80 59.07
C ASP A 82 -7.30 -6.40 58.52
N ASN A 83 -6.62 -5.64 57.65
CA ASN A 83 -5.29 -5.94 57.11
C ASN A 83 -5.14 -7.28 56.37
N LEU A 84 -6.23 -7.87 55.89
CA LEU A 84 -6.17 -9.04 55.03
C LEU A 84 -5.67 -8.66 53.64
N THR A 85 -4.70 -9.40 53.14
CA THR A 85 -4.07 -9.15 51.84
C THR A 85 -4.59 -10.14 50.80
N ARG A 86 -4.50 -9.76 49.52
CA ARG A 86 -5.03 -10.56 48.40
C ARG A 86 -4.45 -11.99 48.36
N ASP A 87 -3.17 -12.13 48.68
CA ASP A 87 -2.42 -13.40 48.68
C ASP A 87 -2.91 -14.40 49.73
N GLN A 88 -3.72 -13.95 50.71
CA GLN A 88 -4.33 -14.81 51.72
C GLN A 88 -5.65 -15.43 51.24
N PHE A 89 -6.11 -15.12 50.02
CA PHE A 89 -7.34 -15.63 49.43
C PHE A 89 -7.10 -16.36 48.11
N GLU A 90 -7.88 -17.41 47.86
CA GLU A 90 -7.91 -18.12 46.57
C GLU A 90 -9.34 -18.06 46.02
N LEU A 91 -9.53 -17.43 44.85
CA LEU A 91 -10.81 -17.45 44.16
C LEU A 91 -10.84 -18.66 43.23
N LYS A 92 -11.87 -19.51 43.36
CA LYS A 92 -12.13 -20.61 42.42
C LYS A 92 -13.47 -20.40 41.75
N VAL A 93 -13.50 -20.54 40.43
CA VAL A 93 -14.73 -20.62 39.64
C VAL A 93 -14.77 -22.00 39.02
N ASP A 94 -15.83 -22.76 39.28
CA ASP A 94 -15.96 -24.16 38.87
C ASP A 94 -14.75 -25.03 39.27
N GLY A 95 -14.20 -24.76 40.46
CA GLY A 95 -13.02 -25.44 40.99
C GLY A 95 -11.67 -25.00 40.40
N LYS A 96 -11.66 -24.07 39.43
CA LYS A 96 -10.43 -23.56 38.80
C LYS A 96 -9.98 -22.25 39.45
N PRO A 97 -8.71 -22.12 39.88
CA PRO A 97 -8.18 -20.87 40.40
C PRO A 97 -8.33 -19.71 39.41
N GLN A 98 -8.76 -18.56 39.91
CA GLN A 98 -8.94 -17.32 39.17
C GLN A 98 -8.13 -16.19 39.82
N SER A 99 -7.64 -15.27 38.99
CA SER A 99 -6.90 -14.11 39.47
C SER A 99 -7.85 -13.11 40.12
N ILE A 100 -7.56 -12.72 41.36
CA ILE A 100 -8.28 -11.67 42.07
C ILE A 100 -7.68 -10.32 41.63
N SER A 101 -8.49 -9.48 41.00
CA SER A 101 -8.12 -8.11 40.68
C SER A 101 -8.95 -7.16 41.55
N THR A 102 -8.29 -6.43 42.45
CA THR A 102 -8.96 -5.35 43.19
C THR A 102 -9.18 -4.22 42.20
N ARG A 103 -10.44 -3.90 41.87
CA ARG A 103 -10.75 -2.65 41.18
C ARG A 103 -10.83 -1.56 42.21
N ASP A 104 -9.87 -0.66 42.18
CA ASP A 104 -9.95 0.57 42.94
C ASP A 104 -11.14 1.36 42.40
N CYS A 105 -12.13 1.61 43.26
CA CYS A 105 -13.20 2.54 42.97
C CYS A 105 -12.58 3.94 42.96
N ALA A 106 -12.20 4.44 41.77
CA ALA A 106 -11.71 5.80 41.63
C ALA A 106 -12.83 6.77 42.03
N PRO A 107 -12.57 7.78 42.89
CA PRO A 107 -13.59 8.76 43.22
C PRO A 107 -13.89 9.54 41.94
N LEU A 108 -15.17 9.59 41.56
CA LEU A 108 -15.63 10.52 40.54
C LEU A 108 -15.41 11.94 41.09
N ALA A 109 -14.47 12.66 40.49
CA ALA A 109 -14.20 14.07 40.76
C ALA A 109 -15.37 14.96 40.33
#